data_AF-A0A8T0DMF0-F1
#
_entry.id   AF-A0A8T0DMF0-F1
#
_cell.length_a   1.000
_cell.length_b   1.000
_cell.length_c   1.000
_cell.angle_alpha   90.00
_cell.angle_beta   90.00
_cell.angle_gamma   90.00
#
_symmetry.space_group_name_H-M   'P 1'
#
loop_
_entity.id
_entity.type
_entity.pdbx_description
1 polymer ?
#
loop_
_entity_poly.entity_id
_entity_poly.type
_entity_poly.pdbx_seq_one_letter_code
_entity_poly.pdbx_strand_id
1 'polypeptide(L)'
;MFTLVLYPQQVPEKRSPNIEERLVPPEEDICGSLMELRANDPALLKHYQRVALKAVHEGKLAVLLLAGGQGTRLGFHLPKGLFSPDLPSGRSLYQIQAEQLLRVQQLAQAEFGSAKPIPW
;
A
#
# COMPACT_ATOMS: atom_id res chain seq x y z
N MET A 1 57.39 -32.97 27.64
CA MET A 1 56.68 -33.08 26.35
C MET A 1 55.20 -33.17 26.68
N PHE A 2 54.45 -32.07 26.55
CA PHE A 2 53.02 -32.02 26.91
C PHE A 2 52.20 -32.06 25.63
N THR A 3 51.40 -33.11 25.44
CA THR A 3 50.46 -33.21 24.32
C THR A 3 49.17 -32.51 24.71
N LEU A 4 48.91 -31.34 24.10
CA LEU A 4 47.62 -30.67 24.18
C LEU A 4 46.66 -31.37 23.20
N VAL A 5 45.63 -32.03 23.72
CA VAL A 5 44.53 -32.56 22.89
C VAL A 5 43.49 -31.45 22.76
N LEU A 6 43.45 -30.79 21.60
CA LEU A 6 42.41 -29.83 21.27
C LEU A 6 41.16 -30.60 20.82
N TYR A 7 40.12 -30.60 21.65
CA TYR A 7 38.78 -31.04 21.23
C TYR A 7 38.20 -30.00 20.26
N PRO A 8 37.67 -30.41 19.09
CA PRO A 8 36.91 -29.49 18.25
C PRO A 8 35.63 -29.09 18.99
N GLN A 9 35.53 -27.82 19.36
CA GLN A 9 34.26 -27.23 19.76
C GLN A 9 33.34 -27.21 18.53
N GLN A 10 32.42 -28.16 18.44
CA GLN A 10 31.29 -28.05 17.53
C GLN A 10 30.38 -26.95 18.05
N VAL A 11 30.49 -25.76 17.45
CA VAL A 11 29.50 -24.70 17.62
C VAL A 11 28.18 -25.24 17.04
N PRO A 12 27.10 -25.35 17.82
CA PRO A 12 25.83 -25.78 17.27
C PRO A 12 25.35 -24.71 16.29
N GLU A 13 25.39 -25.04 15.00
CA GLU A 13 24.85 -24.22 13.94
C GLU A 13 23.35 -24.09 14.20
N LYS A 14 22.93 -22.94 14.74
CA LYS A 14 21.53 -22.65 15.05
C LYS A 14 20.82 -22.42 13.73
N ARG A 15 20.46 -23.51 13.05
CA ARG A 15 19.77 -23.50 11.76
C ARG A 15 18.35 -22.98 11.99
N SER A 16 18.15 -21.68 11.78
CA SER A 16 16.81 -21.11 11.64
C SER A 16 16.07 -21.92 10.57
N PRO A 17 14.81 -22.34 10.78
CA PRO A 17 14.05 -23.00 9.71
C PRO A 17 14.07 -22.09 8.47
N ASN A 18 14.33 -22.67 7.30
CA ASN A 18 14.43 -21.93 6.05
C ASN A 18 13.10 -21.17 5.83
N ILE A 19 13.18 -19.84 5.69
CA ILE A 19 11.99 -18.96 5.58
C ILE A 19 11.13 -19.39 4.38
N GLU A 20 11.76 -19.88 3.32
CA GLU A 20 11.11 -20.35 2.10
C GLU A 20 10.14 -21.52 2.36
N GLU A 21 10.47 -22.42 3.29
CA GLU A 21 9.63 -23.56 3.64
C GLU A 21 8.35 -23.16 4.40
N ARG A 22 8.30 -21.92 4.91
CA ARG A 22 7.17 -21.37 5.66
C ARG A 22 6.31 -20.41 4.83
N LEU A 23 6.71 -20.11 3.60
CA LEU A 23 5.93 -19.29 2.68
C LEU A 23 4.83 -20.14 2.06
N VAL A 24 3.59 -19.94 2.53
CA VAL A 24 2.38 -20.52 1.94
C VAL A 24 1.55 -19.41 1.30
N PRO A 25 0.81 -19.70 0.22
CA PRO A 25 -0.11 -18.73 -0.36
C PRO A 25 -1.19 -18.34 0.67
N PRO A 26 -1.75 -17.12 0.56
CA PRO A 26 -2.91 -16.76 1.35
C PRO A 26 -4.11 -17.65 1.02
N GLU A 27 -4.99 -17.86 2.00
CA GLU A 27 -6.25 -18.57 1.82
C GLU A 27 -7.18 -17.80 0.86
N GLU A 28 -8.00 -18.53 0.09
CA GLU A 28 -8.82 -17.94 -0.99
C GLU A 28 -9.87 -16.96 -0.48
N ASP A 29 -10.41 -17.17 0.72
CA ASP A 29 -11.45 -16.33 1.33
C ASP A 29 -10.93 -14.98 1.86
N ILE A 30 -9.61 -14.84 2.03
CA ILE A 30 -8.95 -13.60 2.46
C ILE A 30 -8.70 -12.66 1.27
N CYS A 31 -8.53 -13.21 0.07
CA CYS A 31 -8.14 -12.48 -1.14
C CYS A 31 -9.33 -12.25 -2.08
N GLY A 32 -9.93 -11.06 -2.03
CA GLY A 32 -10.98 -10.67 -2.99
C GLY A 32 -10.44 -10.25 -4.37
N SER A 33 -11.15 -10.64 -5.44
CA SER A 33 -10.87 -10.21 -6.81
C SER A 33 -11.83 -9.10 -7.26
N LEU A 34 -11.31 -7.93 -7.62
CA LEU A 34 -12.13 -6.82 -8.11
C LEU A 34 -12.79 -7.13 -9.47
N MET A 35 -12.13 -7.93 -10.32
CA MET A 35 -12.68 -8.30 -11.63
C MET A 35 -13.89 -9.24 -11.46
N GLU A 36 -13.76 -10.25 -10.61
CA GLU A 36 -14.86 -11.18 -10.30
C GLU A 36 -16.00 -10.46 -9.57
N LEU A 37 -15.67 -9.60 -8.61
CA LEU A 37 -16.67 -8.81 -7.89
C LEU A 37 -17.50 -7.94 -8.85
N ARG A 38 -16.85 -7.32 -9.85
CA ARG A 38 -17.57 -6.53 -10.87
C ARG A 38 -18.49 -7.38 -11.75
N ALA A 39 -18.08 -8.59 -12.10
CA ALA A 39 -18.84 -9.47 -12.98
C ALA A 39 -20.00 -10.17 -12.25
N ASN A 40 -19.76 -10.61 -11.02
CA ASN A 40 -20.63 -11.56 -10.32
C ASN A 40 -21.45 -10.92 -9.19
N ASP A 41 -20.95 -9.83 -8.55
CA ASP A 41 -21.65 -9.17 -7.46
C ASP A 41 -21.47 -7.62 -7.46
N PRO A 42 -22.10 -6.93 -8.43
CA PRO A 42 -22.04 -5.48 -8.50
C PRO A 42 -22.72 -4.78 -7.30
N ALA A 43 -23.63 -5.46 -6.60
CA ALA A 43 -24.30 -4.91 -5.42
C ALA A 43 -23.32 -4.80 -4.24
N LEU A 44 -22.51 -5.84 -4.01
CA LEU A 44 -21.47 -5.82 -3.00
C LEU A 44 -20.37 -4.80 -3.31
N LEU A 45 -19.97 -4.64 -4.58
CA LEU A 45 -19.06 -3.56 -4.98
C LEU A 45 -19.61 -2.18 -4.61
N LYS A 46 -20.88 -1.93 -4.92
CA LYS A 46 -21.55 -0.67 -4.56
C LYS A 46 -21.64 -0.49 -3.04
N HIS A 47 -21.84 -1.59 -2.30
CA HIS A 47 -21.79 -1.57 -0.84
C HIS A 47 -20.41 -1.14 -0.32
N TYR A 48 -19.31 -1.73 -0.81
CA TYR A 48 -17.96 -1.33 -0.42
C TYR A 48 -17.65 0.14 -0.74
N GLN A 49 -18.06 0.62 -1.91
CA GLN A 49 -17.95 2.03 -2.27
C GLN A 49 -18.70 2.93 -1.27
N ARG A 50 -19.94 2.57 -0.93
CA ARG A 50 -20.74 3.31 0.06
C ARG A 50 -20.08 3.32 1.43
N VAL A 51 -19.53 2.20 1.89
CA VAL A 51 -18.80 2.09 3.16
C VAL A 51 -17.58 3.03 3.17
N ALA A 52 -16.80 3.03 2.08
CA ALA A 52 -15.63 3.90 1.97
C ALA A 52 -16.00 5.39 1.99
N LEU A 53 -17.01 5.80 1.21
CA LEU A 53 -17.48 7.19 1.21
C LEU A 53 -18.08 7.60 2.57
N LYS A 54 -18.77 6.68 3.25
CA LYS A 54 -19.27 6.91 4.60
C LYS A 54 -18.13 7.14 5.59
N ALA A 55 -17.02 6.40 5.49
CA ALA A 55 -15.85 6.62 6.33
C ALA A 55 -15.24 8.02 6.13
N VAL A 56 -15.22 8.54 4.89
CA VAL A 56 -14.79 9.92 4.60
C VAL A 56 -15.74 10.94 5.22
N HIS A 57 -17.05 10.73 5.08
CA HIS A 57 -18.07 11.58 5.70
C HIS A 57 -17.94 11.62 7.23
N GLU A 58 -17.61 10.48 7.85
CA GLU A 58 -17.44 10.36 9.30
C GLU A 58 -16.04 10.79 9.80
N GLY A 59 -15.12 11.15 8.92
CA GLY A 59 -13.75 11.53 9.29
C GLY A 59 -12.90 10.36 9.79
N LYS A 60 -13.18 9.14 9.31
CA LYS A 60 -12.51 7.89 9.69
C LYS A 60 -11.49 7.42 8.65
N LEU A 61 -11.16 8.26 7.66
CA LEU A 61 -10.19 7.96 6.60
C LEU A 61 -9.00 8.91 6.71
N ALA A 62 -7.79 8.37 6.66
CA ALA A 62 -6.53 9.09 6.49
C ALA A 62 -5.63 8.30 5.52
N VAL A 63 -4.66 8.99 4.91
CA VAL A 63 -3.67 8.40 4.00
C VAL A 63 -2.28 8.62 4.58
N LEU A 64 -1.44 7.59 4.53
CA LEU A 64 -0.02 7.68 4.89
C LEU A 64 0.83 7.52 3.63
N LEU A 65 1.55 8.58 3.25
CA LEU A 65 2.41 8.55 2.07
C LEU A 65 3.83 8.12 2.41
N LEU A 66 4.25 6.98 1.88
CA LEU A 66 5.64 6.53 1.98
C LEU A 66 6.48 7.15 0.85
N ALA A 67 6.99 8.36 1.08
CA ALA A 67 7.74 9.13 0.08
C ALA A 67 9.25 9.32 0.39
N GLY A 68 9.83 8.48 1.25
CA GLY A 68 11.25 8.59 1.64
C GLY A 68 12.26 8.21 0.55
N GLY A 69 11.82 7.67 -0.58
CA GLY A 69 12.71 7.23 -1.66
C GLY A 69 13.15 8.37 -2.58
N GLN A 70 14.45 8.41 -2.91
CA GLN A 70 15.00 9.35 -3.88
C GLN A 70 14.67 8.96 -5.34
N GLY A 71 14.44 9.95 -6.21
CA GLY A 71 14.13 9.76 -7.63
C GLY A 71 15.30 9.39 -8.54
N THR A 72 16.49 9.12 -8.00
CA THR A 72 17.74 8.99 -8.78
C THR A 72 17.71 7.87 -9.83
N ARG A 73 16.99 6.76 -9.59
CA ARG A 73 16.80 5.69 -10.59
C ARG A 73 15.96 6.13 -11.80
N LEU A 74 15.21 7.23 -11.69
CA LEU A 74 14.44 7.84 -12.78
C LEU A 74 15.25 8.94 -13.51
N GLY A 75 16.53 9.14 -13.17
CA GLY A 75 17.31 10.27 -13.71
C GLY A 75 16.85 11.63 -13.17
N PHE A 76 16.08 11.64 -12.08
CA PHE A 76 15.49 12.83 -11.49
C PHE A 76 16.06 13.09 -10.09
N HIS A 77 16.56 14.29 -9.84
CA HIS A 77 17.30 14.60 -8.61
C HIS A 77 16.41 14.98 -7.42
N LEU A 78 15.11 15.21 -7.66
CA LEU A 78 14.14 15.57 -6.61
C LEU A 78 13.42 14.32 -6.07
N PRO A 79 12.65 14.45 -4.96
CA PRO A 79 11.77 13.38 -4.49
C PRO A 79 10.86 12.85 -5.61
N LYS A 80 10.63 11.54 -5.64
CA LYS A 80 9.85 10.89 -6.72
C LYS A 80 8.48 11.51 -6.93
N GLY A 81 7.81 11.98 -5.88
CA GLY A 81 6.49 12.58 -5.99
C GLY A 81 6.45 13.87 -6.83
N LEU A 82 7.58 14.58 -6.98
CA LEU A 82 7.70 15.76 -7.83
C LEU A 82 8.00 15.41 -9.29
N PHE A 83 8.19 14.12 -9.61
CA PHE A 83 8.34 13.69 -10.99
C PHE A 83 7.04 13.96 -11.74
N SER A 84 7.15 14.68 -12.86
CA SER A 84 6.07 14.83 -13.82
C SER A 84 6.30 13.84 -14.96
N PRO A 85 5.50 12.76 -15.07
CA PRO A 85 5.48 11.99 -16.31
C PRO A 85 5.03 12.89 -17.45
N ASP A 86 5.41 12.56 -18.69
CA ASP A 86 5.04 13.29 -19.91
C ASP A 86 3.54 13.11 -20.25
N LEU A 87 2.68 13.51 -19.32
CA LEU A 87 1.24 13.62 -19.49
C LEU A 87 0.90 15.00 -20.05
N PRO A 88 -0.10 15.14 -20.93
CA PRO A 88 -0.51 16.43 -21.47
C PRO A 88 -0.87 17.50 -20.41
N SER A 89 -1.21 17.08 -19.19
CA SER A 89 -1.55 17.96 -18.08
C SER A 89 -0.34 18.55 -17.35
N GLY A 90 0.87 17.99 -17.55
CA GLY A 90 2.09 18.41 -16.85
C GLY A 90 2.12 18.12 -15.34
N ARG A 91 1.13 17.39 -14.81
CA ARG A 91 0.96 17.16 -13.36
C ARG A 91 2.05 16.24 -12.81
N SER A 92 2.52 16.56 -11.61
CA SER A 92 3.39 15.68 -10.83
C SER A 92 2.60 14.53 -10.20
N LEU A 93 3.30 13.47 -9.76
CA LEU A 93 2.67 12.36 -9.06
C LEU A 93 1.94 12.81 -7.78
N TYR A 94 2.51 13.74 -7.01
CA TYR A 94 1.84 14.29 -5.83
C TYR A 94 0.56 15.04 -6.19
N GLN A 95 0.58 15.84 -7.27
CA GLN A 95 -0.62 16.55 -7.69
C GLN A 95 -1.73 15.58 -8.09
N ILE A 96 -1.39 14.54 -8.86
CA ILE A 96 -2.37 13.52 -9.27
C ILE A 96 -2.99 12.83 -8.04
N GLN A 97 -2.17 12.44 -7.06
CA GLN A 97 -2.65 11.81 -5.83
C GLN A 97 -3.52 12.78 -5.00
N ALA A 98 -3.13 14.06 -4.87
CA ALA A 98 -3.90 15.09 -4.19
C ALA A 98 -5.29 15.26 -4.80
N GLU A 99 -5.35 15.37 -6.14
CA GLU A 99 -6.60 15.53 -6.89
C GLU A 99 -7.52 14.32 -6.75
N GLN A 100 -6.97 13.10 -6.67
CA GLN A 100 -7.75 11.90 -6.40
C GLN A 100 -8.40 11.95 -5.01
N LEU A 101 -7.68 12.38 -3.97
CA LEU A 101 -8.25 12.53 -2.63
C LEU A 101 -9.35 13.60 -2.59
N LEU A 102 -9.12 14.74 -3.24
CA LEU A 102 -10.14 15.78 -3.39
C LEU A 102 -11.39 15.24 -4.10
N ARG A 103 -11.20 14.44 -5.15
CA ARG A 103 -12.33 13.82 -5.86
C ARG A 103 -13.11 12.87 -4.96
N VAL A 104 -12.43 12.07 -4.14
CA VAL A 104 -13.09 11.17 -3.16
C VAL A 104 -13.91 11.97 -2.13
N GLN A 105 -13.38 13.09 -1.63
CA GLN A 105 -14.14 13.97 -0.73
C GLN A 105 -15.38 14.57 -1.40
N GLN A 106 -15.26 15.03 -2.65
CA GLN A 106 -16.41 15.54 -3.41
C GLN A 106 -17.49 14.47 -3.60
N LEU A 107 -17.10 13.23 -3.88
CA LEU A 107 -18.04 12.11 -4.01
C LEU A 107 -18.75 11.81 -2.68
N ALA A 108 -18.01 11.82 -1.56
CA ALA A 108 -18.62 11.64 -0.24
C ALA A 108 -19.58 12.79 0.11
N GLN A 109 -19.23 14.03 -0.23
CA GLN A 109 -20.08 15.20 -0.04
C GLN A 109 -21.36 15.11 -0.88
N ALA A 110 -21.26 14.66 -2.14
CA ALA A 110 -22.42 14.47 -3.00
C ALA A 110 -23.38 13.39 -2.48
N GLU A 111 -22.84 12.32 -1.89
CA GLU A 111 -23.64 11.18 -1.38
C GLU A 111 -24.25 11.45 0.01
N PHE A 112 -23.53 12.12 0.92
CA PHE A 112 -23.92 12.30 2.32
C PHE A 112 -24.16 13.76 2.75
N GLY A 113 -24.09 14.71 1.81
CA GLY A 113 -24.28 16.15 2.05
C GLY A 113 -23.08 16.86 2.69
N SER A 114 -22.08 16.11 3.20
CA SER A 114 -20.84 16.66 3.73
C SER A 114 -19.71 15.64 3.68
N ALA A 115 -18.47 16.12 3.63
CA ALA A 115 -17.26 15.31 3.75
C ALA A 115 -16.31 15.98 4.74
N LYS A 116 -15.59 15.17 5.54
CA LYS A 116 -14.51 15.68 6.37
C LYS A 116 -13.21 15.76 5.56
N PRO A 117 -12.25 16.62 5.95
CA PRO A 117 -10.89 16.58 5.43
C PRO A 117 -10.30 15.17 5.53
N ILE A 118 -9.61 14.69 4.49
CA ILE A 118 -8.80 13.47 4.54
C ILE A 118 -7.38 13.90 4.89
N PRO A 119 -6.85 13.59 6.10
CA PRO A 119 -5.46 13.84 6.42
C PRO A 119 -4.54 13.02 5.51
N TRP A 120 -3.48 13.66 5.02
CA TRP A 120 -2.48 13.06 4.15
C TRP A 120 -1.07 13.50 4.54
#